data_AF-A0A7K2PIA7-F1
#
_entry.id   AF-A0A7K2PIA7-F1
#
_cell.length_a   1.000
_cell.length_b   1.000
_cell.length_c   1.000
_cell.angle_alpha   90.00
_cell.angle_beta   90.00
_cell.angle_gamma   90.00
#
_symmetry.space_group_name_H-M   'P 1'
#
loop_
_entity.id
_entity.type
_entity.pdbx_description
1 polymer ?
#
loop_
_entity_poly.entity_id
_entity_poly.type
_entity_poly.pdbx_seq_one_letter_code
_entity_poly.pdbx_strand_id
1 'polypeptide(L)'
;MPAKVRAGWHDMAVEYGLLDDGREFLLGVDYSDPEDVDSEWAWARVRLLDEWELGGGDDGPLPLWMRFYMGRRFVPEFTVMSLDGRLLMNTTLWGNGTVSTIVICPSRLLP
;
A
#
# COMPACT_ATOMS: atom_id res chain seq x y z
N MET A 1 4.61 -5.23 -13.94
CA MET A 1 5.04 -3.94 -13.38
C MET A 1 6.54 -3.80 -13.58
N PRO A 2 7.07 -2.64 -14.01
CA PRO A 2 8.50 -2.49 -14.21
C PRO A 2 9.26 -2.73 -12.90
N ALA A 3 10.26 -3.63 -12.89
CA ALA A 3 11.04 -3.99 -11.69
C ALA A 3 11.59 -2.79 -10.89
N LYS A 4 11.82 -1.66 -11.58
CA LYS A 4 12.25 -0.38 -10.98
C LYS A 4 11.22 0.24 -10.04
N VAL A 5 9.93 0.12 -10.35
CA VAL A 5 8.84 0.65 -9.52
C VAL A 5 8.76 -0.11 -8.20
N ARG A 6 8.79 -1.44 -8.28
CA ARG A 6 8.82 -2.33 -7.11
C ARG A 6 10.04 -2.06 -6.23
N ALA A 7 11.22 -1.94 -6.83
CA ALA A 7 12.45 -1.60 -6.12
C ALA A 7 12.36 -0.23 -5.44
N GLY A 8 11.91 0.81 -6.16
CA GLY A 8 11.79 2.15 -5.60
C GLY A 8 10.79 2.25 -4.44
N TRP A 9 9.66 1.53 -4.50
CA TRP A 9 8.74 1.46 -3.37
C TRP A 9 9.37 0.78 -2.16
N HIS A 10 10.07 -0.34 -2.38
CA HIS A 10 10.76 -1.06 -1.31
C HIS A 10 11.85 -0.21 -0.67
N ASP A 11 12.64 0.49 -1.47
CA ASP A 11 13.69 1.38 -0.99
C ASP A 11 13.11 2.47 -0.08
N MET A 12 11.98 3.08 -0.45
CA MET A 12 11.27 4.03 0.43
C MET A 12 10.75 3.34 1.71
N ALA A 13 10.15 2.15 1.60
CA ALA A 13 9.63 1.43 2.76
C ALA A 13 10.73 1.13 3.79
N VAL A 14 11.94 0.78 3.32
CA VAL A 14 13.12 0.59 4.17
C VAL A 14 13.65 1.92 4.72
N GLU A 15 13.85 2.92 3.85
CA GLU A 15 14.42 4.22 4.20
C GLU A 15 13.63 4.91 5.33
N TYR A 16 12.30 4.85 5.25
CA TYR A 16 11.43 5.51 6.21
C TYR A 16 11.01 4.64 7.40
N GLY A 17 11.46 3.38 7.45
CA GLY A 17 11.20 2.47 8.57
C GLY A 17 9.77 1.94 8.63
N LEU A 18 9.15 1.70 7.47
CA LEU A 18 7.85 1.01 7.41
C LEU A 18 7.98 -0.43 7.90
N LEU A 19 9.04 -1.10 7.45
CA LEU A 19 9.29 -2.51 7.70
C LEU A 19 10.05 -2.68 9.02
N ASP A 20 9.55 -3.56 9.89
CA ASP A 20 10.33 -4.04 11.04
C ASP A 20 11.39 -5.08 10.62
N ASP A 21 12.13 -5.63 11.59
CA ASP A 21 13.14 -6.68 11.35
C ASP A 21 12.55 -7.94 10.67
N GLY A 22 11.25 -8.19 10.88
CA GLY A 22 10.51 -9.28 10.26
C GLY A 22 9.90 -8.95 8.89
N ARG A 23 10.09 -7.72 8.39
CA ARG A 23 9.41 -7.14 7.22
C ARG A 23 7.90 -7.05 7.39
N GLU A 24 7.44 -6.84 8.61
CA GLU A 24 6.05 -6.73 8.97
C GLU A 24 5.59 -5.28 9.08
N PHE A 25 4.33 -5.05 8.73
CA PHE A 25 3.66 -3.74 8.77
C PHE A 25 2.14 -3.93 8.81
N LEU A 26 1.40 -2.85 9.01
CA LEU A 26 -0.06 -2.84 8.92
C LEU A 26 -0.49 -2.42 7.52
N LEU A 27 -1.43 -3.16 6.93
CA LEU A 27 -2.09 -2.84 5.68
C LEU A 27 -3.55 -2.48 5.95
N GLY A 28 -3.99 -1.33 5.44
CA GLY A 28 -5.39 -0.92 5.48
C GLY A 28 -6.18 -1.75 4.47
N VAL A 29 -7.16 -2.49 4.98
CA VAL A 29 -8.04 -3.34 4.17
C VAL A 29 -9.46 -2.83 4.32
N ASP A 30 -10.09 -2.56 3.18
CA ASP A 30 -11.53 -2.32 3.12
C ASP A 30 -12.23 -3.69 3.06
N TYR A 31 -12.99 -4.01 4.10
CA TYR A 31 -13.82 -5.21 4.20
C TYR A 31 -15.26 -4.96 3.78
N SER A 32 -15.61 -3.75 3.33
CA SER A 32 -16.96 -3.48 2.86
C SER A 32 -17.35 -4.42 1.73
N ASP A 33 -18.62 -4.84 1.77
CA ASP A 33 -19.25 -5.42 0.60
C ASP A 33 -19.21 -4.36 -0.52
N PRO A 34 -18.80 -4.69 -1.75
CA PRO A 34 -18.83 -3.77 -2.88
C PRO A 34 -20.20 -3.11 -3.13
N GLU A 35 -21.29 -3.69 -2.61
CA GLU A 35 -22.65 -3.16 -2.70
C GLU A 35 -23.06 -2.29 -1.50
N ASP A 36 -22.26 -2.23 -0.44
CA ASP A 36 -22.51 -1.42 0.76
C ASP A 36 -21.92 0.00 0.60
N VAL A 37 -22.62 0.97 1.21
CA VAL A 37 -22.24 2.39 1.19
C VAL A 37 -21.36 2.75 2.39
N ASP A 38 -21.43 1.96 3.46
CA ASP A 38 -20.63 2.13 4.66
C ASP A 38 -19.32 1.35 4.54
N SER A 39 -18.20 2.07 4.51
CA SER A 39 -16.89 1.43 4.44
C SER A 39 -16.46 0.86 5.81
N GLU A 40 -16.23 -0.44 5.86
CA GLU A 40 -15.65 -1.12 7.02
C GLU A 40 -14.13 -1.29 6.83
N TRP A 41 -13.35 -0.37 7.39
CA TRP A 41 -11.89 -0.45 7.31
C TRP A 41 -11.27 -1.11 8.54
N ALA A 42 -10.30 -1.99 8.33
CA ALA A 42 -9.47 -2.53 9.40
C ALA A 42 -7.98 -2.59 9.02
N TRP A 43 -7.12 -2.62 10.04
CA TRP A 43 -5.69 -2.86 9.88
C TRP A 43 -5.40 -4.35 9.95
N ALA A 44 -4.84 -4.90 8.88
CA ALA A 44 -4.28 -6.24 8.86
C ALA A 44 -2.77 -6.18 9.09
N ARG A 45 -2.25 -6.91 10.07
CA ARG A 45 -0.80 -7.14 10.19
C ARG A 45 -0.37 -8.12 9.11
N VAL A 46 0.56 -7.71 8.27
CA VAL A 46 1.06 -8.49 7.13
C VAL A 46 2.58 -8.53 7.16
N ARG A 47 3.16 -9.49 6.44
CA ARG A 47 4.60 -9.65 6.26
C ARG A 47 4.93 -9.61 4.77
N LEU A 48 5.90 -8.79 4.38
CA LEU A 48 6.39 -8.76 3.01
C LEU A 48 7.16 -10.05 2.71
N LEU A 49 6.73 -10.78 1.68
CA LEU A 49 7.40 -11.99 1.22
C LEU A 49 8.67 -11.65 0.42
N ASP A 50 9.55 -12.64 0.24
CA ASP A 50 10.73 -12.49 -0.63
C ASP A 50 10.33 -12.23 -2.09
N GLU A 51 9.25 -12.88 -2.54
CA GLU A 51 8.63 -12.67 -3.85
C GLU A 51 7.27 -11.97 -3.67
N TRP A 52 7.12 -10.79 -4.27
CA TRP A 52 5.92 -9.97 -4.12
C TRP A 52 5.76 -9.00 -5.30
N GLU A 53 4.54 -8.48 -5.49
CA GLU A 53 4.18 -7.50 -6.51
C GLU A 53 3.25 -6.44 -5.90
N LEU A 54 3.38 -5.17 -6.29
CA LEU A 54 2.52 -4.07 -5.83
C LEU A 54 1.11 -4.12 -6.43
N GLY A 55 0.96 -4.69 -7.62
CA GLY A 55 -0.22 -4.50 -8.45
C GLY A 55 -0.14 -5.35 -9.72
N GLY A 56 -1.31 -5.73 -10.26
CA GLY A 56 -1.48 -6.59 -11.43
C GLY A 56 -0.53 -6.28 -12.58
N GLY A 57 -0.09 -7.34 -13.26
CA GLY A 57 0.92 -7.30 -14.32
C GLY A 57 0.62 -6.32 -15.46
N ASP A 58 1.61 -6.10 -16.32
CA ASP A 58 1.61 -5.01 -17.32
C ASP A 58 0.51 -5.12 -18.41
N ASP A 59 -0.27 -6.20 -18.46
CA ASP A 59 -1.09 -6.57 -19.63
C ASP A 59 -2.55 -6.99 -19.35
N GLY A 60 -3.14 -6.68 -18.19
CA GLY A 60 -4.50 -7.17 -17.90
C GLY A 60 -5.29 -6.41 -16.83
N PRO A 61 -6.62 -6.62 -16.77
CA PRO A 61 -7.44 -6.08 -15.70
C PRO A 61 -6.88 -6.55 -14.35
N LEU A 62 -6.86 -5.64 -13.38
CA LEU A 62 -6.43 -5.95 -12.02
C LEU A 62 -7.19 -7.19 -11.51
N PRO A 63 -6.51 -8.13 -10.84
CA PRO A 63 -7.16 -9.27 -10.22
C PRO A 63 -8.37 -8.82 -9.37
N LEU A 64 -9.45 -9.61 -9.34
CA LEU A 64 -10.69 -9.25 -8.64
C LEU A 64 -10.45 -8.89 -7.16
N TRP A 65 -9.48 -9.52 -6.50
CA TRP A 65 -9.09 -9.22 -5.12
C TRP A 65 -8.42 -7.84 -4.97
N MET A 66 -7.86 -7.26 -6.03
CA MET A 66 -7.33 -5.90 -5.96
C MET A 66 -8.41 -4.82 -5.90
N ARG A 67 -9.70 -5.19 -6.07
CA ARG A 67 -10.83 -4.29 -5.87
C ARG A 67 -10.90 -3.74 -4.44
N PHE A 68 -10.43 -4.49 -3.44
CA PHE A 68 -10.34 -4.01 -2.04
C PHE A 68 -9.37 -2.84 -1.87
N TYR A 69 -8.48 -2.64 -2.84
CA TYR A 69 -7.54 -1.51 -2.89
C TYR A 69 -7.97 -0.48 -3.92
N MET A 70 -9.15 -0.58 -4.55
CA MET A 70 -9.59 0.46 -5.47
C MET A 70 -10.26 1.56 -4.66
N GLY A 71 -9.60 2.71 -4.55
CA GLY A 71 -10.20 3.89 -3.92
C GLY A 71 -11.40 4.41 -4.72
N ARG A 72 -12.08 5.44 -4.20
CA ARG A 72 -13.27 6.07 -4.84
C ARG A 72 -13.04 6.58 -6.28
N ARG A 73 -11.78 6.71 -6.70
CA ARG A 73 -11.38 7.13 -8.04
C ARG A 73 -11.17 5.97 -9.01
N PHE A 74 -11.47 4.73 -8.60
CA PHE A 74 -11.21 3.49 -9.35
C PHE A 74 -9.73 3.31 -9.74
N VAL A 75 -8.83 3.85 -8.92
CA VAL A 75 -7.38 3.68 -9.04
C VAL A 75 -6.94 2.80 -7.87
N PRO A 76 -6.08 1.79 -8.08
CA PRO A 76 -5.52 1.05 -6.96
C PRO A 76 -4.72 1.97 -6.06
N GLU A 77 -5.18 2.09 -4.82
CA GLU A 77 -4.54 2.76 -3.72
C GLU A 77 -4.54 1.85 -2.50
N PHE A 78 -3.44 1.87 -1.76
CA PHE A 78 -3.40 1.17 -0.50
C PHE A 78 -2.63 2.00 0.52
N THR A 79 -3.03 1.85 1.77
CA THR A 79 -2.42 2.55 2.90
C THR A 79 -1.72 1.55 3.78
N VAL A 80 -0.48 1.83 4.15
CA VAL A 80 0.31 1.02 5.06
C VAL A 80 0.84 1.86 6.21
N MET A 81 1.04 1.23 7.37
CA MET A 81 1.55 1.88 8.57
C MET A 81 2.61 1.00 9.24
N SER A 82 3.65 1.62 9.80
CA SER A 82 4.63 0.90 10.61
C SER A 82 3.96 0.32 11.87
N LEU A 83 4.47 -0.80 12.39
CA LEU A 83 3.89 -1.43 13.58
C LEU A 83 3.94 -0.54 14.84
N ASP A 84 4.90 0.40 14.88
CA ASP A 84 5.03 1.38 15.95
C ASP A 84 4.17 2.64 15.75
N GLY A 85 3.39 2.71 14.67
CA GLY A 85 2.48 3.81 14.35
C GLY A 85 3.15 5.14 14.02
N ARG A 86 4.47 5.16 13.82
CA ARG A 86 5.24 6.40 13.56
C ARG A 86 5.27 6.82 12.10
N LEU A 87 4.85 5.93 11.22
CA LEU A 87 4.89 6.13 9.78
C LEU A 87 3.60 5.62 9.15
N LEU A 88 3.06 6.39 8.21
CA LEU A 88 2.03 5.93 7.29
C LEU A 88 2.47 6.25 5.87
N MET A 89 2.30 5.30 4.94
CA MET A 89 2.50 5.51 3.51
C MET A 89 1.20 5.25 2.76
N ASN A 90 0.81 6.17 1.89
CA ASN A 90 -0.28 5.95 0.95
C ASN A 90 0.30 5.85 -0.45
N THR A 91 0.05 4.72 -1.11
CA THR A 91 0.59 4.42 -2.44
C THR A 91 -0.56 4.30 -3.43
N THR A 92 -0.45 5.02 -4.54
CA THR A 92 -1.39 4.98 -5.68
C THR A 92 -0.68 4.44 -6.91
N LEU A 93 -1.29 3.44 -7.57
CA LEU A 93 -0.80 2.83 -8.81
C LEU A 93 -1.63 3.35 -9.98
N TRP A 94 -1.01 4.10 -10.89
CA TRP A 94 -1.68 4.67 -12.05
C TRP A 94 -1.66 3.67 -13.22
N GLY A 95 -2.72 3.65 -14.02
CA GLY A 95 -2.91 2.71 -15.13
C GLY A 95 -1.91 2.82 -16.30
N ASN A 96 -0.94 3.74 -16.23
CA ASN A 96 0.16 3.87 -17.18
C ASN A 96 1.51 3.38 -16.61
N GLY A 97 1.47 2.61 -15.51
CA GLY A 97 2.67 2.11 -14.83
C GLY A 97 3.36 3.13 -13.93
N THR A 98 2.78 4.32 -13.74
CA THR A 98 3.28 5.31 -12.77
C THR A 98 2.85 4.91 -11.36
N VAL A 99 3.69 5.20 -10.36
CA VAL A 99 3.35 5.05 -8.94
C VAL A 99 3.61 6.33 -8.22
N SER A 100 2.67 6.74 -7.37
CA SER A 100 2.84 7.85 -6.44
C SER A 100 2.80 7.30 -5.02
N THR A 101 3.72 7.73 -4.17
CA THR A 101 3.71 7.38 -2.75
C THR A 101 3.91 8.64 -1.94
N ILE A 102 3.04 8.82 -0.95
CA ILE A 102 3.14 9.89 0.04
C ILE A 102 3.53 9.25 1.36
N VAL A 103 4.57 9.78 1.98
CA VAL A 103 5.04 9.35 3.30
C VAL A 103 4.61 10.38 4.34
N ILE A 104 3.98 9.91 5.41
CA ILE A 104 3.47 10.74 6.51
C ILE A 104 4.16 10.28 7.80
N CYS A 105 4.92 11.18 8.41
CA CYS A 105 5.63 10.94 9.68
C CYS A 105 5.09 11.88 10.77
N PRO A 106 4.07 11.48 11.55
CA PRO A 106 3.41 12.37 12.53
C PRO A 106 4.37 12.96 13.57
N SER A 107 5.42 12.23 13.95
CA SER A 107 6.37 12.64 14.98
C SER A 107 7.53 13.52 14.47
N ARG A 108 7.69 13.72 13.15
CA ARG A 108 8.69 14.66 12.60
C ARG A 108 8.23 16.13 12.60
N LEU A 109 7.04 16.40 13.16
CA LEU A 109 6.44 17.74 13.23
C LEU A 109 6.86 18.55 14.46
N LEU A 110 7.75 18.03 15.33
CA LEU A 110 8.32 18.79 16.44
C LEU A 110 9.85 18.86 16.29
N PRO A 111 10.44 20.08 16.37
CA PRO A 111 11.89 20.28 16.33
C PRO A 111 12.61 19.70 17.56
#